data_AF-A4JVF5-F1
#
_entry.id   AF-A4JVF5-F1
#
_cell.length_a   1.000
_cell.length_b   1.000
_cell.length_c   1.000
_cell.angle_alpha   90.00
_cell.angle_beta   90.00
_cell.angle_gamma   90.00
#
_symmetry.space_group_name_H-M   'P 1'
#
loop_
_entity.id
_entity.type
_entity.pdbx_description
1 polymer ?
#
loop_
_entity_poly.entity_id
_entity_poly.type
_entity_poly.pdbx_seq_one_letter_code
_entity_poly.pdbx_strand_id
1 'polypeptide(L)'
;MDELDPKTIRDGAVQCAVDALRQELDAQMAVAPLDQRSTRDELVAWVKGFNRDRARMIEIIERRNPWAAKFATGIPDFWDRVERRLGID
;
A
#
# COMPACT_ATOMS: atom_id res chain seq x y z
N MET A 1 19.12 -18.70 13.42
CA MET A 1 17.77 -18.15 13.19
C MET A 1 18.02 -16.67 12.98
N ASP A 2 18.16 -16.24 11.73
CA ASP A 2 18.46 -14.84 11.42
C ASP A 2 17.32 -13.98 11.92
N GLU A 3 17.59 -13.14 12.92
CA GLU A 3 16.70 -12.07 13.32
C GLU A 3 16.48 -11.17 12.10
N LEU A 4 15.26 -11.18 11.57
CA LEU A 4 14.86 -10.24 10.53
C LEU A 4 15.05 -8.82 11.08
N ASP A 5 15.99 -8.08 10.50
CA ASP A 5 16.26 -6.68 10.84
C ASP A 5 14.92 -5.90 10.86
N PRO A 6 14.60 -5.19 11.96
CA PRO A 6 13.42 -4.35 12.07
C PRO A 6 13.22 -3.42 10.86
N LYS A 7 14.29 -2.91 10.24
CA LYS A 7 14.21 -2.08 9.04
C LYS A 7 13.66 -2.85 7.84
N THR A 8 14.13 -4.08 7.63
CA THR A 8 13.66 -4.96 6.55
C THR A 8 12.18 -5.30 6.72
N ILE A 9 11.73 -5.52 7.96
CA ILE A 9 10.30 -5.74 8.26
C ILE A 9 9.47 -4.49 7.91
N ARG A 10 9.95 -3.29 8.27
CA ARG A 10 9.25 -2.03 7.96
C ARG A 10 9.15 -1.77 6.47
N ASP A 11 10.25 -1.93 5.73
CA ASP A 11 10.25 -1.72 4.28
C ASP A 11 9.38 -2.77 3.56
N GLY A 12 9.39 -4.01 4.05
CA GLY A 12 8.48 -5.07 3.59
C GLY A 12 7.01 -4.75 3.84
N ALA A 13 6.68 -4.21 5.02
CA ALA A 13 5.31 -3.81 5.35
C ALA A 13 4.80 -2.68 4.45
N VAL A 14 5.63 -1.68 4.16
CA VAL A 14 5.31 -0.59 3.21
C VAL A 14 5.07 -1.14 1.81
N GLN A 15 5.93 -2.05 1.34
CA GLN A 15 5.75 -2.69 0.03
C GLN A 15 4.44 -3.45 -0.03
N CYS A 16 4.16 -4.29 0.96
CA CYS A 16 2.91 -5.05 1.04
C CYS A 16 1.66 -4.17 1.09
N ALA A 17 1.73 -3.01 1.73
CA ALA A 17 0.62 -2.05 1.76
C ALA A 17 0.38 -1.39 0.40
N VAL A 18 1.45 -1.00 -0.31
CA VAL A 18 1.33 -0.48 -1.67
C VAL A 18 0.75 -1.54 -2.62
N ASP A 19 1.19 -2.79 -2.49
CA ASP A 19 0.66 -3.90 -3.29
C ASP A 19 -0.82 -4.16 -2.98
N ALA A 20 -1.23 -4.06 -1.71
CA ALA A 20 -2.63 -4.18 -1.32
C ALA A 20 -3.51 -3.08 -1.94
N LEU A 21 -3.03 -1.82 -1.93
CA LEU A 21 -3.72 -0.71 -2.58
C LEU A 21 -3.82 -0.91 -4.10
N ARG A 22 -2.75 -1.38 -4.75
CA ARG A 22 -2.77 -1.73 -6.17
C ARG A 22 -3.77 -2.85 -6.49
N GLN A 23 -3.79 -3.92 -5.70
CA GLN A 23 -4.74 -5.03 -5.90
C GLN A 23 -6.20 -4.57 -5.79
N GLU A 24 -6.48 -3.61 -4.91
CA GLU A 24 -7.81 -3.03 -4.82
C GLU A 24 -8.18 -2.21 -6.05
N LEU A 25 -7.25 -1.37 -6.54
CA LEU A 25 -7.46 -0.61 -7.77
C LEU A 25 -7.66 -1.54 -8.98
N ASP A 26 -6.81 -2.55 -9.15
CA ASP A 26 -6.92 -3.54 -10.24
C ASP A 26 -8.29 -4.24 -10.20
N ALA A 27 -8.76 -4.60 -9.00
CA ALA A 27 -10.07 -5.21 -8.83
C ALA A 27 -11.23 -4.24 -9.15
N GLN A 28 -11.11 -2.95 -8.80
CA GLN A 28 -12.10 -1.93 -9.16
C GLN A 28 -12.14 -1.67 -10.67
N MET A 29 -11.00 -1.80 -11.35
CA MET A 29 -10.90 -1.70 -12.81
C MET A 29 -11.33 -2.99 -13.53
N ALA A 30 -11.75 -4.03 -12.80
CA ALA A 30 -12.08 -5.36 -13.34
C ALA A 30 -10.96 -5.99 -14.18
N VAL A 31 -9.71 -5.65 -13.86
CA VAL A 31 -8.52 -6.14 -14.55
C VAL A 31 -8.22 -7.55 -14.07
N ALA A 32 -8.39 -8.53 -14.96
CA ALA A 32 -8.09 -9.94 -14.69
C ALA A 32 -6.72 -10.42 -15.23
N PRO A 33 -6.14 -9.87 -16.33
CA PRO A 33 -4.83 -10.32 -16.80
C PRO A 33 -3.68 -9.37 -16.37
N LEU A 34 -2.49 -9.95 -16.19
CA LEU A 34 -1.29 -9.30 -15.63
C LEU A 34 -0.79 -8.09 -16.46
N ASP A 35 -1.05 -8.11 -17.76
CA ASP A 35 -0.69 -7.08 -18.73
C ASP A 35 -1.61 -5.85 -18.70
N GLN A 36 -2.73 -5.93 -17.99
CA GLN A 36 -3.70 -4.85 -17.83
C GLN A 36 -3.69 -4.23 -16.44
N ARG A 37 -2.74 -4.63 -15.57
CA ARG A 37 -2.59 -4.05 -14.23
C ARG A 37 -2.52 -2.54 -14.29
N SER A 38 -3.15 -1.89 -13.33
CA SER A 38 -3.06 -0.45 -13.14
C SER A 38 -1.61 0.00 -13.16
N THR A 39 -1.36 1.06 -13.91
CA THR A 39 -0.07 1.73 -13.99
C THR A 39 0.28 2.36 -12.64
N ARG A 40 1.53 2.81 -12.51
CA ARG A 40 1.93 3.54 -11.30
C ARG A 40 1.17 4.85 -11.18
N ASP A 41 0.95 5.54 -12.30
CA ASP A 41 0.30 6.85 -12.32
C ASP A 41 -1.18 6.76 -11.95
N GLU A 42 -1.88 5.71 -12.41
CA GLU A 42 -3.25 5.42 -11.99
C GLU A 42 -3.34 5.12 -10.50
N LEU A 43 -2.41 4.33 -9.96
CA LEU A 43 -2.33 4.08 -8.53
C LEU A 43 -2.10 5.36 -7.74
N VAL A 44 -1.17 6.21 -8.17
CA VAL A 44 -0.88 7.50 -7.52
C VAL A 44 -2.11 8.42 -7.54
N ALA A 45 -2.78 8.55 -8.68
CA ALA A 45 -3.99 9.36 -8.83
C ALA A 45 -5.12 8.83 -7.93
N TRP A 46 -5.32 7.51 -7.91
CA TRP A 46 -6.33 6.85 -7.08
C TRP A 46 -6.05 7.03 -5.59
N VAL A 47 -4.80 6.85 -5.14
CA VAL A 47 -4.37 7.08 -3.75
C VAL A 47 -4.55 8.55 -3.35
N LYS A 48 -4.18 9.50 -4.22
CA LYS A 48 -4.45 10.94 -3.98
C LYS A 48 -5.95 11.25 -3.87
N GLY A 49 -6.78 10.51 -4.59
CA GLY A 49 -8.24 10.60 -4.54
C GLY A 49 -8.87 10.31 -3.19
N PHE A 50 -8.17 9.60 -2.28
CA PHE A 50 -8.62 9.42 -0.90
C PHE A 50 -8.51 10.69 -0.05
N ASN A 51 -7.89 11.77 -0.55
CA ASN A 51 -7.73 13.03 0.17
C ASN A 51 -7.13 12.84 1.59
N ARG A 52 -6.11 11.98 1.69
CA ARG A 52 -5.46 11.60 2.96
C ARG A 52 -6.38 10.90 3.98
N ASP A 53 -7.50 10.32 3.54
CA ASP A 53 -8.30 9.42 4.36
C ASP A 53 -7.55 8.09 4.59
N ARG A 54 -6.67 8.14 5.61
CA ARG A 54 -5.85 7.01 6.03
C ARG A 54 -6.70 5.88 6.61
N ALA A 55 -7.85 6.18 7.22
CA ALA A 55 -8.73 5.15 7.78
C ALA A 55 -9.26 4.25 6.66
N ARG A 56 -9.76 4.84 5.58
CA ARG A 56 -10.24 4.08 4.42
C ARG A 56 -9.13 3.29 3.72
N MET A 57 -7.93 3.87 3.62
CA MET A 57 -6.77 3.14 3.08
C MET A 57 -6.36 1.96 3.98
N ILE A 58 -6.44 2.11 5.31
CA ILE A 58 -6.17 1.01 6.26
C ILE A 58 -7.17 -0.12 6.06
N GLU A 59 -8.47 0.17 5.93
CA GLU A 59 -9.49 -0.86 5.69
C GLU A 59 -9.22 -1.67 4.42
N ILE A 60 -8.77 -1.00 3.35
CA ILE A 60 -8.38 -1.64 2.09
C ILE A 60 -7.15 -2.53 2.32
N ILE A 61 -6.12 -2.00 2.97
CA ILE A 61 -4.90 -2.76 3.29
C ILE A 61 -5.25 -3.95 4.18
N GLU A 62 -6.13 -3.81 5.17
CA GLU A 62 -6.55 -4.88 6.05
C GLU A 62 -7.26 -5.99 5.30
N ARG A 63 -8.16 -5.65 4.38
CA ARG A 63 -8.87 -6.64 3.54
C ARG A 63 -7.94 -7.43 2.61
N ARG A 64 -6.90 -6.79 2.07
CA ARG A 64 -6.00 -7.38 1.05
C ARG A 64 -4.74 -8.00 1.66
N ASN A 65 -4.23 -7.40 2.74
CA ASN A 65 -3.04 -7.80 3.46
C ASN A 65 -3.12 -7.40 4.96
N PRO A 66 -3.78 -8.23 5.80
CA PRO A 66 -3.93 -7.96 7.23
C PRO A 66 -2.61 -7.81 7.99
N TRP A 67 -1.54 -8.42 7.49
CA TRP A 67 -0.21 -8.30 8.09
C TRP A 67 0.33 -6.88 7.92
N ALA A 68 0.26 -6.31 6.71
CA ALA A 68 0.70 -4.94 6.43
C ALA A 68 -0.13 -3.89 7.18
N ALA A 69 -1.44 -4.11 7.36
CA ALA A 69 -2.33 -3.19 8.08
C ALA A 69 -1.91 -2.95 9.54
N LYS A 70 -1.35 -3.97 10.21
CA LYS A 70 -0.83 -3.84 11.59
C LYS A 70 0.29 -2.80 11.72
N PHE A 71 1.04 -2.59 10.64
CA PHE A 71 2.13 -1.62 10.60
C PHE A 71 1.65 -0.22 10.22
N ALA A 72 0.54 -0.11 9.48
CA ALA A 72 -0.05 1.16 9.06
C ALA A 72 -0.51 2.04 10.23
N THR A 73 -0.81 1.41 11.38
CA THR A 73 -1.18 2.07 12.63
C THR A 73 -0.05 2.10 13.66
N GLY A 74 0.96 1.24 13.52
CA GLY A 74 2.03 1.03 14.52
C GLY A 74 3.38 1.67 14.20
N ILE A 75 3.61 2.13 12.97
CA ILE A 75 4.89 2.76 12.56
C ILE A 75 4.67 4.28 12.35
N PRO A 76 5.41 5.15 13.08
CA PRO A 76 5.25 6.61 13.00
C PRO A 76 5.45 7.22 11.61
N ASP A 77 6.35 6.68 10.79
CA ASP A 77 6.71 7.18 9.45
C ASP A 77 6.12 6.32 8.30
N PHE A 78 5.15 5.46 8.60
CA PHE A 78 4.59 4.52 7.63
C PHE A 78 4.03 5.22 6.39
N TRP A 79 3.19 6.22 6.59
CA TRP A 79 2.50 6.91 5.52
C TRP A 79 3.46 7.75 4.69
N ASP A 80 4.42 8.41 5.32
CA ASP A 80 5.48 9.13 4.62
C ASP A 80 6.31 8.18 3.73
N ARG A 81 6.55 6.94 4.17
CA ARG A 81 7.22 5.91 3.36
C ARG A 81 6.35 5.44 2.21
N VAL A 82 5.05 5.22 2.43
CA VAL A 82 4.09 4.88 1.36
C VAL A 82 4.05 5.99 0.31
N GLU A 83 3.93 7.24 0.73
CA GLU A 83 3.92 8.41 -0.15
C GLU A 83 5.22 8.52 -0.96
N ARG A 84 6.39 8.39 -0.31
CA ARG A 84 7.69 8.34 -1.02
C ARG A 84 7.79 7.17 -1.99
N ARG A 85 7.30 5.99 -1.63
CA ARG A 85 7.29 4.80 -2.50
C ARG A 85 6.44 5.05 -3.74
N LEU A 86 5.32 5.73 -3.59
CA LEU A 86 4.42 6.10 -4.66
C LEU A 86 4.94 7.30 -5.48
N GLY A 87 5.80 8.15 -4.90
CA GLY A 87 6.24 9.41 -5.51
C GLY A 87 5.21 10.52 -5.32
N ILE A 88 4.53 10.52 -4.18
CA ILE A 88 3.59 11.54 -3.75
C ILE A 88 4.36 12.52 -2.86
N ASP A 89 4.52 13.75 -3.34
CA ASP A 89 5.04 14.89 -2.57
C ASP A 89 3.90 15.61 -1.80
#